data_AF-A0A8C4MJ78-F1
#
_entry.id   AF-A0A8C4MJ78-F1
#
_cell.length_a   1.000
_cell.length_b   1.000
_cell.length_c   1.000
_cell.angle_alpha   90.00
_cell.angle_beta   90.00
_cell.angle_gamma   90.00
#
_symmetry.space_group_name_H-M   'P 1'
#
loop_
_entity.id
_entity.type
_entity.pdbx_description
1 polymer ?
#
loop_
_entity_poly.entity_id
_entity_poly.type
_entity_poly.pdbx_seq_one_letter_code
_entity_poly.pdbx_strand_id
1 'polypeptide(L)'
;MLNDLFHVKKLGGNLVQALKGITESGHIGLGSLINTHPEKMQDPCPDQEKACQPPLAFRHVVKLTDSNQFQTEVGKQLISGHRDAPRDGLHALMQVAACPEEIGWRNVTRLLVFATDNGLPFAGSGKLGTILTLNDSRCHLENTTYKRSNEFDHPSVRQLAHKLAENHIQLIFAATERMVKTYEKLTEIIPKSAVGTLSEDSGNVVQLIKAAYEKLSSRVFLEHGTLPDTLRVTYDSFCSNGVSNVNQPRGDCDNVRISDRITFQVKVTATECVQAQSFVIRALGFSDTVTVQVLPQCECQCRDMSRDRSLCRDKGFVECGICRCDAGYIGKNCECQTQGRSSQELEGSCRKDSNSLVCSGLGDCVCGQCICHKSDVPNKEIFGQFCECDNVNCERYDGQVCGGESECEGTDSRCWGQTGRQTDPSGSPSAA
;
A
#
# COMPACT_ATOMS: atom_id res chain seq x y z
N MET A 1 31.07 -29.01 -13.09
CA MET A 1 31.37 -28.17 -14.28
C MET A 1 32.70 -28.40 -15.04
N LEU A 2 33.43 -29.52 -14.88
CA LEU A 2 34.74 -29.68 -15.56
C LEU A 2 34.62 -29.84 -17.10
N ASN A 3 33.58 -30.52 -17.56
CA ASN A 3 33.27 -30.65 -18.99
C ASN A 3 32.56 -29.40 -19.54
N ASP A 4 31.76 -28.72 -18.71
CA ASP A 4 31.04 -27.51 -19.10
C ASP A 4 31.97 -26.40 -19.58
N LEU A 5 33.11 -26.14 -18.93
CA LEU A 5 33.97 -25.01 -19.33
C LEU A 5 34.56 -25.19 -20.76
N PHE A 6 34.84 -26.42 -21.19
CA PHE A 6 35.34 -26.68 -22.54
C PHE A 6 34.29 -26.29 -23.60
N HIS A 7 33.03 -26.57 -23.31
CA HIS A 7 31.91 -26.13 -24.13
C HIS A 7 31.61 -24.64 -23.95
N VAL A 8 31.78 -24.07 -22.75
CA VAL A 8 31.56 -22.64 -22.45
C VAL A 8 32.51 -21.73 -23.24
N LYS A 9 33.77 -22.16 -23.44
CA LYS A 9 34.71 -21.46 -24.33
C LYS A 9 34.23 -21.39 -25.77
N LYS A 10 33.57 -22.44 -26.27
CA LYS A 10 32.89 -22.42 -27.58
C LYS A 10 31.55 -21.67 -27.53
N LEU A 11 30.87 -21.66 -26.38
CA LEU A 11 29.59 -20.99 -26.18
C LEU A 11 29.69 -19.47 -26.17
N GLY A 12 30.86 -18.87 -25.92
CA GLY A 12 31.02 -17.41 -25.98
C GLY A 12 30.49 -16.80 -27.29
N GLY A 13 30.80 -17.43 -28.43
CA GLY A 13 30.27 -17.04 -29.74
C GLY A 13 28.78 -17.34 -29.91
N ASN A 14 28.32 -18.50 -29.44
CA ASN A 14 26.91 -18.91 -29.53
C ASN A 14 26.00 -18.01 -28.67
N LEU A 15 26.44 -17.59 -27.49
CA LEU A 15 25.72 -16.66 -26.60
C LEU A 15 25.60 -15.27 -27.21
N VAL A 16 26.67 -14.79 -27.84
CA VAL A 16 26.65 -13.54 -28.62
C VAL A 16 25.67 -13.64 -29.78
N GLN A 17 25.69 -14.75 -30.53
CA GLN A 17 24.77 -14.96 -31.64
C GLN A 17 23.31 -15.08 -31.17
N ALA A 18 23.07 -15.74 -30.05
CA ALA A 18 21.76 -15.83 -29.40
C ALA A 18 21.23 -14.45 -29.01
N LEU A 19 22.08 -13.63 -28.38
CA LEU A 19 21.74 -12.27 -27.99
C LEU A 19 21.35 -11.42 -29.20
N LYS A 20 22.12 -11.51 -30.29
CA LYS A 20 21.79 -10.84 -31.57
C LYS A 20 20.48 -11.34 -32.19
N GLY A 21 20.09 -12.58 -31.93
CA GLY A 21 18.81 -13.13 -32.38
C GLY A 21 17.61 -12.67 -31.54
N ILE A 22 17.84 -12.10 -30.35
CA ILE A 22 16.80 -11.59 -29.45
C ILE A 22 16.71 -10.05 -29.55
N THR A 23 17.85 -9.37 -29.66
CA THR A 23 17.91 -7.90 -29.70
C THR A 23 19.02 -7.40 -30.62
N GLU A 24 18.77 -6.28 -31.30
CA GLU A 24 19.73 -5.63 -32.19
C GLU A 24 20.89 -4.97 -31.43
N SER A 25 20.66 -4.49 -30.20
CA SER A 25 21.65 -3.76 -29.39
C SER A 25 21.80 -4.39 -28.00
N GLY A 26 22.45 -5.56 -27.95
CA GLY A 26 22.73 -6.28 -26.71
C GLY A 26 24.18 -6.12 -26.25
N HIS A 27 24.38 -5.84 -24.95
CA HIS A 27 25.69 -5.98 -24.30
C HIS A 27 25.74 -7.30 -23.54
N ILE A 28 26.93 -7.89 -23.45
CA ILE A 28 27.17 -9.14 -22.72
C ILE A 28 28.40 -9.01 -21.82
N GLY A 29 28.35 -9.68 -20.67
CA GLY A 29 29.36 -9.62 -19.63
C GLY A 29 29.48 -10.97 -18.93
N LEU A 30 30.56 -11.16 -18.18
CA LEU A 30 30.86 -12.42 -17.50
C LEU A 30 31.29 -12.17 -16.05
N GLY A 31 30.73 -12.97 -15.16
CA GLY A 31 31.23 -13.15 -13.80
C GLY A 31 31.62 -14.62 -13.60
N SER A 32 32.59 -14.86 -12.74
CA SER A 32 33.04 -16.20 -12.37
C SER A 32 32.97 -16.39 -10.86
N LEU A 33 32.55 -17.57 -10.44
CA LEU A 33 32.53 -18.04 -9.06
C LEU A 33 33.69 -19.02 -8.88
N ILE A 34 34.55 -18.78 -7.89
CA ILE A 34 35.69 -19.67 -7.62
C ILE A 34 35.70 -20.00 -6.11
N ASN A 35 35.35 -21.21 -5.70
CA ASN A 35 35.21 -21.52 -4.26
C ASN A 35 36.51 -21.32 -3.46
N THR A 36 36.40 -20.80 -2.22
CA THR A 36 37.53 -20.60 -1.31
C THR A 36 37.86 -21.77 -0.38
N HIS A 37 39.07 -22.33 -0.45
CA HIS A 37 39.61 -23.25 0.58
C HIS A 37 41.07 -22.91 0.97
N PRO A 38 41.41 -22.76 2.26
CA PRO A 38 42.75 -22.40 2.72
C PRO A 38 43.81 -23.48 2.48
N GLU A 39 43.44 -24.76 2.50
CA GLU A 39 44.41 -25.88 2.50
C GLU A 39 44.95 -26.24 1.10
N LYS A 40 44.45 -25.62 0.03
CA LYS A 40 44.92 -25.82 -1.36
C LYS A 40 45.06 -24.51 -2.14
N MET A 41 45.73 -23.53 -1.55
CA MET A 41 45.87 -22.17 -2.12
C MET A 41 46.67 -22.08 -3.45
N GLN A 42 47.41 -23.12 -3.85
CA GLN A 42 48.22 -23.09 -5.09
C GLN A 42 47.71 -24.00 -6.21
N ASP A 43 47.08 -25.13 -5.91
CA ASP A 43 46.46 -26.01 -6.92
C ASP A 43 45.25 -26.79 -6.33
N PRO A 44 44.01 -26.31 -6.55
CA PRO A 44 42.82 -26.94 -6.00
C PRO A 44 42.36 -28.20 -6.77
N CYS A 45 43.00 -28.53 -7.90
CA CYS A 45 42.57 -29.64 -8.74
C CYS A 45 43.04 -31.01 -8.22
N PRO A 46 42.24 -32.08 -8.41
CA PRO A 46 42.58 -33.41 -7.91
C PRO A 46 43.73 -34.08 -8.67
N ASP A 47 43.94 -33.70 -9.95
CA ASP A 47 45.03 -34.21 -10.80
C ASP A 47 46.11 -33.13 -10.97
N GLN A 48 47.36 -33.45 -10.62
CA GLN A 48 48.54 -32.56 -10.65
C GLN A 48 48.95 -32.05 -12.05
N GLU A 49 48.18 -32.35 -13.10
CA GLU A 49 48.51 -32.04 -14.50
C GLU A 49 47.73 -30.85 -15.09
N LYS A 50 46.82 -30.20 -14.35
CA LYS A 50 46.03 -29.06 -14.86
C LYS A 50 46.15 -27.84 -13.96
N ALA A 51 46.68 -26.75 -14.53
CA ALA A 51 46.76 -25.46 -13.85
C ALA A 51 45.36 -24.93 -13.49
N CYS A 52 45.09 -24.78 -12.20
CA CYS A 52 43.82 -24.29 -11.66
C CYS A 52 44.01 -22.95 -10.93
N GLN A 53 42.98 -22.09 -10.98
CA GLN A 53 43.05 -20.74 -10.39
C GLN A 53 42.87 -20.76 -8.86
N PRO A 54 43.46 -19.79 -8.13
CA PRO A 54 43.32 -19.74 -6.69
C PRO A 54 41.89 -19.38 -6.24
N PRO A 55 41.48 -19.88 -5.08
CA PRO A 55 40.16 -19.71 -4.48
C PRO A 55 39.65 -18.25 -4.36
N LEU A 56 38.45 -17.92 -4.85
CA LEU A 56 37.87 -16.55 -4.82
C LEU A 56 36.32 -16.47 -4.99
N ALA A 57 35.60 -16.07 -3.93
CA ALA A 57 34.12 -16.10 -3.89
C ALA A 57 33.41 -15.58 -5.16
N PHE A 58 33.77 -14.38 -5.63
CA PHE A 58 33.26 -13.83 -6.89
C PHE A 58 34.28 -12.94 -7.58
N ARG A 59 34.43 -13.13 -8.90
CA ARG A 59 35.19 -12.24 -9.79
C ARG A 59 34.30 -11.74 -10.91
N HIS A 60 34.20 -10.43 -11.05
CA HIS A 60 33.72 -9.81 -12.27
C HIS A 60 34.81 -9.87 -13.33
N VAL A 61 34.57 -10.59 -14.43
CA VAL A 61 35.60 -10.85 -15.45
C VAL A 61 35.49 -9.84 -16.58
N VAL A 62 34.27 -9.67 -17.11
CA VAL A 62 34.00 -8.85 -18.28
C VAL A 62 32.85 -7.92 -17.97
N LYS A 63 33.14 -6.61 -17.95
CA LYS A 63 32.12 -5.55 -17.92
C LYS A 63 31.24 -5.66 -19.16
N LEU A 64 29.94 -5.35 -19.02
CA LEU A 64 28.98 -5.39 -20.12
C LEU A 64 29.49 -4.58 -21.32
N THR A 65 29.82 -5.29 -22.40
CA THR A 65 30.48 -4.76 -23.59
C THR A 65 29.90 -5.36 -24.87
N ASP A 66 30.31 -4.83 -26.01
CA ASP A 66 29.94 -5.35 -27.32
C ASP A 66 30.69 -6.66 -27.66
N SER A 67 30.04 -7.46 -28.49
CA SER A 67 30.26 -8.88 -28.77
C SER A 67 31.72 -9.40 -28.87
N ASN A 68 32.65 -8.63 -29.42
CA ASN A 68 33.97 -9.15 -29.81
C ASN A 68 34.91 -9.36 -28.62
N GLN A 69 34.88 -8.48 -27.62
CA GLN A 69 35.74 -8.58 -26.44
C GLN A 69 35.34 -9.75 -25.54
N PHE A 70 34.04 -10.04 -25.47
CA PHE A 70 33.48 -11.11 -24.64
C PHE A 70 34.03 -12.49 -25.02
N GLN A 71 34.05 -12.83 -26.30
CA GLN A 71 34.50 -14.15 -26.75
C GLN A 71 35.97 -14.41 -26.39
N THR A 72 36.83 -13.40 -26.54
CA THR A 72 38.24 -13.48 -26.17
C THR A 72 38.43 -13.70 -24.67
N GLU A 73 37.70 -12.95 -23.83
CA GLU A 73 37.83 -13.03 -22.37
C GLU A 73 37.23 -14.32 -21.78
N VAL A 74 36.15 -14.84 -22.37
CA VAL A 74 35.59 -16.16 -22.02
C VAL A 74 36.60 -17.27 -22.33
N GLY A 75 37.27 -17.20 -23.50
CA GLY A 75 38.29 -18.17 -23.90
C GLY A 75 39.49 -18.25 -22.95
N LYS A 76 39.84 -17.11 -22.31
CA LYS A 76 40.92 -16.99 -21.32
C LYS A 76 40.59 -17.61 -19.96
N GLN A 77 39.33 -17.90 -19.64
CA GLN A 77 38.97 -18.47 -18.35
C GLN A 77 39.52 -19.89 -18.19
N LEU A 78 40.02 -20.21 -17.00
CA LEU A 78 40.51 -21.54 -16.65
C LEU A 78 39.54 -22.22 -15.70
N ILE A 79 39.54 -23.56 -15.68
CA ILE A 79 38.72 -24.33 -14.74
C ILE A 79 39.35 -24.15 -13.36
N SER A 80 38.51 -23.88 -12.37
CA SER A 80 38.87 -24.11 -10.97
C SER A 80 38.08 -25.32 -10.48
N GLY A 81 38.77 -26.32 -9.94
CA GLY A 81 38.14 -27.50 -9.38
C GLY A 81 37.79 -27.32 -7.90
N HIS A 82 36.70 -27.93 -7.45
CA HIS A 82 36.51 -28.31 -6.04
C HIS A 82 35.64 -29.57 -5.92
N ARG A 83 35.70 -30.21 -4.74
CA ARG A 83 34.87 -31.35 -4.32
C ARG A 83 33.48 -30.95 -3.79
N ASP A 84 33.28 -29.73 -3.30
CA ASP A 84 32.00 -29.27 -2.75
C ASP A 84 31.28 -28.25 -3.66
N ALA A 85 29.96 -28.19 -3.50
CA ALA A 85 29.07 -27.22 -4.14
C ALA A 85 29.57 -25.75 -4.03
N PRO A 86 29.34 -24.89 -5.03
CA PRO A 86 29.64 -23.45 -4.96
C PRO A 86 28.98 -22.82 -3.73
N ARG A 87 29.79 -22.36 -2.76
CA ARG A 87 29.25 -21.80 -1.51
C ARG A 87 28.73 -20.38 -1.69
N ASP A 88 29.29 -19.64 -2.66
CA ASP A 88 29.13 -18.18 -2.73
C ASP A 88 28.19 -17.69 -3.84
N GLY A 89 27.36 -18.57 -4.40
CA GLY A 89 26.47 -18.21 -5.51
C GLY A 89 25.53 -17.04 -5.20
N LEU A 90 24.94 -17.01 -4.00
CA LEU A 90 24.11 -15.87 -3.57
C LEU A 90 24.91 -14.60 -3.31
N HIS A 91 26.18 -14.69 -2.88
CA HIS A 91 27.05 -13.51 -2.76
C HIS A 91 27.29 -12.89 -4.13
N ALA A 92 27.62 -13.70 -5.15
CA ALA A 92 27.82 -13.19 -6.50
C ALA A 92 26.57 -12.53 -7.06
N LEU A 93 25.40 -13.17 -6.92
CA LEU A 93 24.14 -12.59 -7.37
C LEU A 93 23.87 -11.23 -6.70
N MET A 94 24.15 -11.11 -5.40
CA MET A 94 24.02 -9.84 -4.68
C MET A 94 25.01 -8.79 -5.16
N GLN A 95 26.29 -9.14 -5.36
CA GLN A 95 27.31 -8.20 -5.85
C GLN A 95 26.98 -7.72 -7.28
N VAL A 96 26.53 -8.62 -8.16
CA VAL A 96 26.09 -8.23 -9.53
C VAL A 96 24.88 -7.28 -9.48
N ALA A 97 23.97 -7.48 -8.52
CA ALA A 97 22.82 -6.59 -8.35
C ALA A 97 23.18 -5.26 -7.67
N ALA A 98 24.15 -5.25 -6.76
CA ALA A 98 24.51 -4.08 -5.95
C ALA A 98 25.58 -3.18 -6.60
N CYS A 99 26.31 -3.65 -7.62
CA CYS A 99 27.40 -2.95 -8.30
C CYS A 99 27.06 -2.54 -9.74
N PRO A 100 26.07 -1.65 -9.99
CA PRO A 100 25.61 -1.38 -11.34
C PRO A 100 26.66 -0.71 -12.24
N GLU A 101 27.53 0.11 -11.67
CA GLU A 101 28.55 0.86 -12.41
C GLU A 101 29.70 -0.04 -12.87
N GLU A 102 30.14 -0.94 -12.00
CA GLU A 102 31.20 -1.91 -12.22
C GLU A 102 30.78 -2.94 -13.24
N ILE A 103 29.57 -3.50 -13.08
CA ILE A 103 29.00 -4.46 -14.04
C ILE A 103 28.67 -3.78 -15.38
N GLY A 104 28.28 -2.49 -15.35
CA GLY A 104 27.97 -1.69 -16.54
C GLY A 104 26.52 -1.82 -17.01
N TRP A 105 25.58 -1.94 -16.08
CA TRP A 105 24.15 -2.04 -16.43
C TRP A 105 23.66 -0.77 -17.12
N ARG A 106 23.08 -0.91 -18.32
CA ARG A 106 22.39 0.17 -19.03
C ARG A 106 20.96 0.33 -18.51
N ASN A 107 20.32 1.45 -18.84
CA ASN A 107 18.90 1.69 -18.53
C ASN A 107 17.97 1.03 -19.58
N VAL A 108 18.08 -0.29 -19.71
CA VAL A 108 17.31 -1.15 -20.62
C VAL A 108 16.99 -2.48 -19.90
N THR A 109 16.43 -3.47 -20.58
CA THR A 109 16.23 -4.81 -20.01
C THR A 109 17.54 -5.43 -19.50
N ARG A 110 17.54 -5.90 -18.25
CA ARG A 110 18.70 -6.52 -17.59
C ARG A 110 18.40 -7.98 -17.32
N LEU A 111 19.15 -8.88 -17.96
CA LEU A 111 19.04 -10.33 -17.75
C LEU A 111 20.31 -10.84 -17.05
N LEU A 112 20.13 -11.57 -15.97
CA LEU A 112 21.22 -12.22 -15.25
C LEU A 112 21.03 -13.73 -15.33
N VAL A 113 21.96 -14.42 -15.99
CA VAL A 113 21.93 -15.90 -16.11
C VAL A 113 22.86 -16.49 -15.06
N PHE A 114 22.30 -17.33 -14.19
CA PHE A 114 23.02 -18.05 -13.15
C PHE A 114 23.08 -19.53 -13.50
N ALA A 115 24.24 -19.98 -13.99
CA ALA A 115 24.47 -21.37 -14.36
C ALA A 115 25.11 -22.16 -13.20
N THR A 116 24.49 -23.26 -12.79
CA THR A 116 25.02 -24.10 -11.71
C THR A 116 24.49 -25.53 -11.74
N ASP A 117 25.29 -26.48 -11.27
CA ASP A 117 24.94 -27.88 -11.08
C ASP A 117 24.56 -28.23 -9.63
N ASN A 118 24.51 -27.23 -8.74
CA ASN A 118 24.46 -27.43 -7.29
C ASN A 118 23.50 -26.46 -6.58
N GLY A 119 23.30 -26.66 -5.27
CA GLY A 119 22.50 -25.80 -4.40
C GLY A 119 23.20 -24.50 -3.98
N LEU A 120 22.44 -23.61 -3.35
CA LEU A 120 22.90 -22.30 -2.86
C LEU A 120 22.80 -22.21 -1.33
N PRO A 121 23.91 -21.96 -0.61
CA PRO A 121 23.85 -21.51 0.78
C PRO A 121 23.17 -20.15 0.90
N PHE A 122 22.39 -19.97 1.96
CA PHE A 122 21.65 -18.74 2.27
C PHE A 122 21.95 -18.27 3.71
N ALA A 123 21.48 -17.06 4.05
CA ALA A 123 21.67 -16.43 5.35
C ALA A 123 21.49 -17.42 6.52
N GLY A 124 22.44 -17.37 7.47
CA GLY A 124 22.60 -18.30 8.58
C GLY A 124 23.66 -19.37 8.33
N SER A 125 24.00 -19.66 7.06
CA SER A 125 25.01 -20.68 6.72
C SER A 125 26.43 -20.25 7.13
N GLY A 126 26.73 -18.94 7.11
CA GLY A 126 28.02 -18.38 7.53
C GLY A 126 28.34 -18.61 9.00
N LYS A 127 27.33 -18.89 9.84
CA LYS A 127 27.51 -19.22 11.26
C LYS A 127 28.40 -20.44 11.47
N LEU A 128 28.38 -21.42 10.54
CA LEU A 128 29.28 -22.58 10.58
C LEU A 128 30.75 -22.19 10.40
N GLY A 129 31.03 -21.09 9.71
CA GLY A 129 32.36 -20.52 9.52
C GLY A 129 32.68 -19.35 10.45
N THR A 130 31.92 -19.17 11.55
CA THR A 130 32.05 -18.05 12.51
C THR A 130 31.78 -16.65 11.93
N ILE A 131 31.13 -16.57 10.76
CA ILE A 131 30.70 -15.32 10.15
C ILE A 131 29.29 -14.98 10.69
N LEU A 132 29.21 -13.92 11.50
CA LEU A 132 27.97 -13.47 12.14
C LEU A 132 27.44 -12.14 11.61
N THR A 133 28.28 -11.40 10.87
CA THR A 133 27.89 -10.12 10.28
C THR A 133 26.92 -10.36 9.12
N LEU A 134 25.75 -9.73 9.18
CA LEU A 134 24.74 -9.87 8.12
C LEU A 134 25.18 -9.17 6.84
N ASN A 135 24.74 -9.70 5.70
CA ASN A 135 24.91 -9.06 4.40
C ASN A 135 24.23 -7.68 4.37
N ASP A 136 24.99 -6.65 3.99
CA ASP A 136 24.52 -5.26 3.94
C ASP A 136 23.87 -4.87 2.59
N SER A 137 23.83 -5.78 1.63
CA SER A 137 23.27 -5.56 0.28
C SER A 137 23.94 -4.42 -0.51
N ARG A 138 25.22 -4.14 -0.22
CA ARG A 138 26.02 -3.10 -0.91
C ARG A 138 27.10 -3.70 -1.82
N CYS A 139 27.63 -2.86 -2.70
CA CYS A 139 28.75 -3.20 -3.54
C CYS A 139 30.06 -3.21 -2.74
N HIS A 140 30.83 -4.29 -2.88
CA HIS A 140 32.14 -4.49 -2.25
C HIS A 140 33.15 -5.09 -3.24
N LEU A 141 33.03 -4.73 -4.52
CA LEU A 141 34.01 -5.13 -5.54
C LEU A 141 35.26 -4.27 -5.45
N GLU A 142 36.39 -4.91 -5.16
CA GLU A 142 37.71 -4.30 -5.20
C GLU A 142 38.51 -4.88 -6.35
N ASN A 143 38.94 -4.04 -7.30
CA ASN A 143 39.68 -4.49 -8.49
C ASN A 143 38.98 -5.69 -9.16
N THR A 144 37.66 -5.58 -9.39
CA THR A 144 36.79 -6.61 -9.99
C THR A 144 36.53 -7.85 -9.14
N THR A 145 36.98 -7.88 -7.89
CA THR A 145 36.95 -9.07 -7.04
C THR A 145 36.21 -8.80 -5.73
N TYR A 146 35.34 -9.71 -5.31
CA TYR A 146 34.71 -9.66 -4.00
C TYR A 146 35.62 -10.30 -2.95
N LYS A 147 36.36 -9.48 -2.21
CA LYS A 147 37.31 -9.94 -1.17
C LYS A 147 36.68 -10.10 0.21
N ARG A 148 35.56 -9.42 0.46
CA ARG A 148 34.90 -9.37 1.77
C ARG A 148 33.90 -10.52 1.99
N SER A 149 34.01 -11.61 1.22
CA SER A 149 33.15 -12.78 1.36
C SER A 149 33.26 -13.46 2.73
N ASN A 150 34.42 -13.36 3.37
CA ASN A 150 34.66 -13.96 4.68
C ASN A 150 34.23 -13.04 5.84
N GLU A 151 33.80 -11.81 5.55
CA GLU A 151 33.38 -10.84 6.56
C GLU A 151 31.86 -10.83 6.74
N PHE A 152 31.10 -11.13 5.68
CA PHE A 152 29.64 -11.06 5.64
C PHE A 152 29.03 -12.44 5.37
N ASP A 153 27.95 -12.76 6.06
CA ASP A 153 27.14 -13.95 5.78
C ASP A 153 26.45 -13.83 4.42
N HIS A 154 25.95 -14.97 3.92
CA HIS A 154 25.17 -15.03 2.70
C HIS A 154 23.94 -14.14 2.80
N PRO A 155 23.51 -13.49 1.70
CA PRO A 155 22.27 -12.75 1.71
C PRO A 155 21.09 -13.70 1.85
N SER A 156 20.01 -13.23 2.46
CA SER A 156 18.74 -13.94 2.44
C SER A 156 18.11 -13.86 1.04
N VAL A 157 17.27 -14.84 0.71
CA VAL A 157 16.53 -14.86 -0.58
C VAL A 157 15.71 -13.59 -0.76
N ARG A 158 15.12 -13.05 0.32
CA ARG A 158 14.32 -11.82 0.28
C ARG A 158 15.17 -10.57 0.05
N GLN A 159 16.36 -10.48 0.67
CA GLN A 159 17.29 -9.38 0.38
C GLN A 159 17.70 -9.38 -1.10
N LEU A 160 18.00 -10.55 -1.65
CA LEU A 160 18.32 -10.67 -3.08
C LEU A 160 17.13 -10.28 -3.96
N ALA A 161 15.94 -10.79 -3.67
CA ALA A 161 14.72 -10.46 -4.42
C ALA A 161 14.46 -8.94 -4.45
N HIS A 162 14.62 -8.28 -3.30
CA HIS A 162 14.49 -6.82 -3.20
C HIS A 162 15.53 -6.11 -4.06
N LYS A 163 16.82 -6.48 -3.94
CA LYS A 163 17.90 -5.78 -4.67
C LYS A 163 17.84 -5.99 -6.18
N LEU A 164 17.41 -7.17 -6.63
CA LEU A 164 17.14 -7.45 -8.05
C LEU A 164 15.98 -6.60 -8.58
N ALA A 165 14.88 -6.51 -7.83
CA ALA A 165 13.72 -5.71 -8.22
C ALA A 165 14.04 -4.21 -8.25
N GLU A 166 14.75 -3.71 -7.23
CA GLU A 166 15.24 -2.32 -7.15
C GLU A 166 16.08 -1.94 -8.37
N ASN A 167 16.90 -2.87 -8.85
CA ASN A 167 17.77 -2.67 -10.01
C ASN A 167 17.19 -3.21 -11.33
N HIS A 168 15.91 -3.58 -11.38
CA HIS A 168 15.23 -4.08 -12.57
C HIS A 168 15.94 -5.26 -13.26
N ILE A 169 16.60 -6.15 -12.48
CA ILE A 169 17.34 -7.31 -12.99
C ILE A 169 16.44 -8.54 -12.94
N GLN A 170 16.30 -9.22 -14.08
CA GLN A 170 15.54 -10.46 -14.20
C GLN A 170 16.50 -11.65 -14.15
N LEU A 171 16.27 -12.57 -13.21
CA LEU A 171 17.17 -13.68 -12.92
C LEU A 171 16.73 -14.96 -13.63
N ILE A 172 17.64 -15.58 -14.37
CA ILE A 172 17.43 -16.88 -15.04
C ILE A 172 18.34 -17.90 -14.37
N PHE A 173 17.75 -18.89 -13.70
CA PHE A 173 18.46 -20.04 -13.18
C PHE A 173 18.62 -21.08 -14.29
N ALA A 174 19.85 -21.30 -14.75
CA ALA A 174 20.22 -22.38 -15.65
C ALA A 174 20.81 -23.53 -14.81
N ALA A 175 19.95 -24.46 -14.40
CA ALA A 175 20.32 -25.50 -13.44
C ALA A 175 20.20 -26.89 -14.04
N THR A 176 21.02 -27.84 -13.58
CA THR A 176 20.89 -29.25 -13.98
C THR A 176 19.54 -29.82 -13.51
N GLU A 177 19.05 -30.87 -14.18
CA GLU A 177 17.73 -31.48 -13.93
C GLU A 177 17.48 -31.78 -12.44
N ARG A 178 18.51 -32.23 -11.72
CA ARG A 178 18.45 -32.54 -10.28
C ARG A 178 18.08 -31.33 -9.42
N MET A 179 18.44 -30.13 -9.87
CA MET A 179 18.29 -28.89 -9.10
C MET A 179 17.08 -28.05 -9.52
N VAL A 180 16.45 -28.34 -10.67
CA VAL A 180 15.33 -27.54 -11.23
C VAL A 180 14.23 -27.30 -10.20
N LYS A 181 13.73 -28.35 -9.54
CA LYS A 181 12.66 -28.25 -8.53
C LYS A 181 13.02 -27.36 -7.33
N THR A 182 14.30 -27.30 -6.97
CA THR A 182 14.79 -26.44 -5.90
C THR A 182 14.75 -24.97 -6.33
N TYR A 183 15.21 -24.68 -7.54
CA TYR A 183 15.20 -23.31 -8.08
C TYR A 183 13.78 -22.83 -8.42
N GLU A 184 12.86 -23.72 -8.82
CA GLU A 184 11.46 -23.37 -9.05
C GLU A 184 10.82 -22.77 -7.79
N LYS A 185 11.09 -23.32 -6.61
CA LYS A 185 10.63 -22.74 -5.33
C LYS A 185 11.21 -21.35 -5.07
N LEU A 186 12.44 -21.07 -5.51
CA LEU A 186 13.01 -19.73 -5.39
C LEU A 186 12.31 -18.72 -6.30
N THR A 187 11.78 -19.16 -7.45
CA THR A 187 11.03 -18.28 -8.35
C THR A 187 9.67 -17.84 -7.81
N GLU A 188 9.13 -18.55 -6.81
CA GLU A 188 7.93 -18.11 -6.08
C GLU A 188 8.22 -16.87 -5.21
N ILE A 189 9.48 -16.72 -4.75
CA ILE A 189 9.91 -15.63 -3.86
C ILE A 189 10.56 -14.49 -4.66
N ILE A 190 11.33 -14.82 -5.70
CA ILE A 190 12.03 -13.85 -6.55
C ILE A 190 11.15 -13.54 -7.76
N PRO A 191 10.45 -12.39 -7.79
CA PRO A 191 9.61 -12.03 -8.92
C PRO A 191 10.45 -11.85 -10.18
N LYS A 192 9.82 -12.03 -11.36
CA LYS A 192 10.49 -11.92 -12.67
C LYS A 192 11.77 -12.76 -12.76
N SER A 193 11.69 -13.99 -12.27
CA SER A 193 12.72 -15.01 -12.44
C SER A 193 12.19 -16.22 -13.20
N ALA A 194 13.10 -16.94 -13.85
CA ALA A 194 12.78 -18.16 -14.59
C ALA A 194 13.81 -19.24 -14.29
N VAL A 195 13.41 -20.51 -14.44
CA VAL A 195 14.30 -21.67 -14.36
C VAL A 195 14.28 -22.38 -15.70
N GLY A 196 15.45 -22.83 -16.15
CA GLY A 196 15.61 -23.71 -17.28
C GLY A 196 16.57 -24.85 -16.97
N THR A 197 16.29 -26.02 -17.55
CA THR A 197 17.13 -27.20 -17.41
C THR A 197 18.35 -27.08 -18.30
N LEU A 198 19.53 -26.98 -17.69
CA LEU A 198 20.81 -26.98 -18.37
C LEU A 198 21.27 -28.43 -18.60
N SER A 199 21.68 -28.75 -19.83
CA SER A 199 22.31 -30.04 -20.14
C SER A 199 23.66 -30.16 -19.43
N GLU A 200 24.12 -31.39 -19.13
CA GLU A 200 25.40 -31.61 -18.42
C GLU A 200 26.64 -31.15 -19.20
N ASP A 201 26.49 -30.85 -20.50
CA ASP A 201 27.52 -30.27 -21.36
C ASP A 201 27.30 -28.77 -21.64
N SER A 202 26.27 -28.18 -21.03
CA SER A 202 25.81 -26.80 -21.25
C SER A 202 25.47 -26.45 -22.72
N GLY A 203 25.33 -27.44 -23.62
CA GLY A 203 25.11 -27.24 -25.05
C GLY A 203 23.79 -26.53 -25.40
N ASN A 204 22.78 -26.61 -24.52
CA ASN A 204 21.47 -26.02 -24.73
C ASN A 204 21.28 -24.61 -24.14
N VAL A 205 22.32 -24.00 -23.56
CA VAL A 205 22.21 -22.71 -22.83
C VAL A 205 21.61 -21.58 -23.66
N VAL A 206 21.87 -21.55 -24.97
CA VAL A 206 21.31 -20.54 -25.88
C VAL A 206 19.79 -20.67 -25.99
N GLN A 207 19.30 -21.89 -26.20
CA GLN A 207 17.86 -22.16 -26.29
C GLN A 207 17.18 -21.89 -24.95
N LEU A 208 17.85 -22.22 -23.85
CA LEU A 208 17.41 -21.94 -22.48
C LEU A 208 17.21 -20.43 -22.27
N ILE A 209 18.21 -19.60 -22.62
CA ILE A 209 18.12 -18.14 -22.46
C ILE A 209 16.98 -17.58 -23.31
N LYS A 210 16.82 -18.05 -24.56
CA LYS A 210 15.73 -17.61 -25.43
C LYS A 210 14.36 -17.95 -24.84
N ALA A 211 14.15 -19.20 -24.43
CA ALA A 211 12.89 -19.64 -23.82
C ALA A 211 12.61 -18.93 -22.49
N ALA A 212 13.64 -18.69 -21.68
CA ALA A 212 13.52 -17.95 -20.44
C ALA A 212 13.18 -16.47 -20.68
N TYR A 213 13.79 -15.83 -21.69
CA TYR A 213 13.44 -14.48 -22.09
C TYR A 213 11.98 -14.39 -22.56
N GLU A 214 11.55 -15.31 -23.42
CA GLU A 214 10.16 -15.37 -23.88
C GLU A 214 9.19 -15.51 -22.69
N LYS A 215 9.46 -16.44 -21.76
CA LYS A 215 8.67 -16.63 -20.54
C LYS A 215 8.65 -15.40 -19.60
N LEU A 216 9.78 -14.71 -19.47
CA LEU A 216 9.87 -13.49 -18.66
C LEU A 216 9.16 -12.31 -19.30
N SER A 217 9.23 -12.21 -20.63
CA SER A 217 8.55 -11.19 -21.41
C SER A 217 7.03 -11.42 -21.45
N SER A 218 6.59 -12.67 -21.35
CA SER A 218 5.17 -13.03 -21.45
C SER A 218 4.38 -12.83 -20.18
N ARG A 219 5.02 -12.56 -19.04
CA ARG A 219 4.32 -12.29 -17.78
C ARG A 219 4.57 -10.88 -17.30
N VAL A 220 3.51 -10.08 -17.18
CA VAL A 220 3.59 -8.68 -16.75
C VAL A 220 3.01 -8.55 -15.35
N PHE A 221 3.84 -8.07 -14.42
CA PHE A 221 3.42 -7.70 -13.07
C PHE A 221 3.40 -6.19 -12.92
N LEU A 222 2.33 -5.67 -12.32
CA LEU A 222 2.20 -4.24 -12.02
C LEU A 222 2.09 -4.04 -10.51
N GLU A 223 3.03 -3.29 -9.93
CA GLU A 223 3.13 -3.07 -8.49
C GLU A 223 3.40 -1.59 -8.17
N HIS A 224 3.04 -1.16 -6.96
CA HIS A 224 3.31 0.18 -6.43
C HIS A 224 4.49 0.18 -5.45
N GLY A 225 5.09 1.36 -5.23
CA GLY A 225 6.02 1.57 -4.12
C GLY A 225 5.32 1.53 -2.74
N THR A 226 6.08 1.65 -1.66
CA THR A 226 5.52 1.68 -0.30
C THR A 226 4.49 2.81 -0.14
N LEU A 227 3.36 2.49 0.48
CA LEU A 227 2.25 3.42 0.74
C LEU A 227 2.01 3.60 2.25
N PRO A 228 1.44 4.73 2.68
CA PRO A 228 0.92 4.87 4.04
C PRO A 228 -0.33 4.01 4.24
N ASP A 229 -0.61 3.63 5.49
CA ASP A 229 -1.77 2.78 5.86
C ASP A 229 -3.14 3.38 5.47
N THR A 230 -3.17 4.70 5.24
CA THR A 230 -4.36 5.47 4.85
C THR A 230 -4.72 5.33 3.38
N LEU A 231 -3.80 4.80 2.54
CA LEU A 231 -4.04 4.52 1.13
C LEU A 231 -4.03 3.02 0.86
N ARG A 232 -5.06 2.54 0.17
CA ARG A 232 -5.15 1.16 -0.32
C ARG A 232 -5.22 1.16 -1.83
N VAL A 233 -4.40 0.33 -2.47
CA VAL A 233 -4.38 0.16 -3.92
C VAL A 233 -4.69 -1.28 -4.27
N THR A 234 -5.65 -1.48 -5.17
CA THR A 234 -5.98 -2.78 -5.75
C THR A 234 -5.99 -2.70 -7.27
N TYR A 235 -5.85 -3.85 -7.91
CA TYR A 235 -5.69 -3.98 -9.35
C TYR A 235 -6.71 -4.97 -9.92
N ASP A 236 -7.33 -4.58 -11.01
CA ASP A 236 -8.00 -5.50 -11.92
C ASP A 236 -7.13 -5.68 -13.16
N SER A 237 -6.84 -6.92 -13.54
CA SER A 237 -5.99 -7.29 -14.67
C SER A 237 -6.86 -7.84 -15.80
N PHE A 238 -6.85 -7.18 -16.95
CA PHE A 238 -7.55 -7.61 -18.17
C PHE A 238 -6.51 -8.02 -19.22
N CYS A 239 -6.29 -9.33 -19.33
CA CYS A 239 -5.21 -9.91 -20.13
C CYS A 239 -5.68 -10.27 -21.55
N SER A 240 -4.73 -10.34 -22.49
CA SER A 240 -5.02 -10.60 -23.92
C SER A 240 -5.59 -12.00 -24.19
N ASN A 241 -5.33 -12.95 -23.29
CA ASN A 241 -5.85 -14.31 -23.34
C ASN A 241 -7.30 -14.46 -22.84
N GLY A 242 -7.99 -13.35 -22.52
CA GLY A 242 -9.36 -13.34 -22.01
C GLY A 242 -9.47 -13.61 -20.51
N VAL A 243 -8.35 -13.84 -19.80
CA VAL A 243 -8.35 -13.97 -18.33
C VAL A 243 -8.51 -12.60 -17.70
N SER A 244 -9.42 -12.50 -16.73
CA SER A 244 -9.66 -11.30 -15.94
C SER A 244 -9.55 -11.61 -14.45
N ASN A 245 -8.60 -10.98 -13.76
CA ASN A 245 -8.40 -11.13 -12.32
C ASN A 245 -8.71 -9.80 -11.62
N VAL A 246 -9.73 -9.77 -10.77
CA VAL A 246 -10.21 -8.53 -10.12
C VAL A 246 -9.80 -8.46 -8.64
N ASN A 247 -9.67 -7.22 -8.14
CA ASN A 247 -9.40 -6.86 -6.75
C ASN A 247 -8.15 -7.55 -6.16
N GLN A 248 -7.10 -7.69 -6.96
CA GLN A 248 -5.84 -8.28 -6.54
C GLN A 248 -4.90 -7.21 -5.95
N PRO A 249 -3.96 -7.59 -5.07
CA PRO A 249 -2.97 -6.66 -4.50
C PRO A 249 -1.93 -6.18 -5.53
N ARG A 250 -1.82 -6.88 -6.67
CA ARG A 250 -0.94 -6.54 -7.79
C ARG A 250 -1.60 -6.89 -9.12
N GLY A 251 -1.17 -6.23 -10.19
CA GLY A 251 -1.52 -6.64 -11.54
C GLY A 251 -0.73 -7.90 -11.93
N ASP A 252 -1.38 -8.88 -12.56
CA ASP A 252 -0.75 -10.10 -13.05
C ASP A 252 -1.44 -10.56 -14.35
N CYS A 253 -0.70 -10.46 -15.45
CA CYS A 253 -1.09 -11.06 -16.73
C CYS A 253 0.00 -11.99 -17.23
N ASP A 254 -0.38 -13.21 -17.57
CA ASP A 254 0.51 -14.24 -18.12
C ASP A 254 0.18 -14.51 -19.60
N ASN A 255 1.15 -15.10 -20.31
CA ASN A 255 1.08 -15.41 -21.75
C ASN A 255 0.83 -14.21 -22.68
N VAL A 256 1.32 -13.03 -22.30
CA VAL A 256 1.31 -11.80 -23.08
C VAL A 256 2.33 -11.91 -24.24
N ARG A 257 1.93 -11.61 -25.47
CA ARG A 257 2.83 -11.64 -26.63
C ARG A 257 3.35 -10.25 -26.99
N ILE A 258 4.41 -10.20 -27.80
CA ILE A 258 4.89 -8.94 -28.37
C ILE A 258 3.77 -8.31 -29.19
N SER A 259 3.51 -7.01 -28.97
CA SER A 259 2.40 -6.23 -29.55
C SER A 259 1.02 -6.46 -28.95
N ASP A 260 0.87 -7.34 -27.95
CA ASP A 260 -0.38 -7.45 -27.21
C ASP A 260 -0.63 -6.18 -26.39
N ARG A 261 -1.91 -5.79 -26.29
CA ARG A 261 -2.36 -4.74 -25.38
C ARG A 261 -3.12 -5.38 -24.23
N ILE A 262 -2.63 -5.17 -23.01
CA ILE A 262 -3.30 -5.55 -21.77
C ILE A 262 -3.67 -4.30 -21.00
N THR A 263 -4.73 -4.37 -20.20
CA THR A 263 -5.21 -3.22 -19.43
C THR A 263 -5.24 -3.57 -17.95
N PHE A 264 -4.68 -2.69 -17.12
CA PHE A 264 -4.82 -2.77 -15.67
C PHE A 264 -5.68 -1.61 -15.19
N GLN A 265 -6.77 -1.91 -14.50
CA GLN A 265 -7.56 -0.90 -13.79
C GLN A 265 -7.05 -0.81 -12.35
N VAL A 266 -6.47 0.33 -12.01
CA VAL A 266 -5.94 0.60 -10.67
C VAL A 266 -7.01 1.35 -9.87
N LYS A 267 -7.38 0.81 -8.71
CA LYS A 267 -8.32 1.42 -7.78
C LYS A 267 -7.54 1.92 -6.56
N VAL A 268 -7.59 3.23 -6.33
CA VAL A 268 -6.93 3.88 -5.19
C VAL A 268 -8.02 4.38 -4.25
N THR A 269 -7.99 3.89 -3.02
CA THR A 269 -8.97 4.24 -1.98
C THR A 269 -8.26 4.83 -0.78
N ALA A 270 -8.68 6.02 -0.36
CA ALA A 270 -8.26 6.63 0.89
C ALA A 270 -9.28 6.33 2.00
N THR A 271 -8.82 6.00 3.20
CA THR A 271 -9.71 5.76 4.37
C THR A 271 -10.09 7.05 5.10
N GLU A 272 -9.32 8.12 4.86
CA GLU A 272 -9.49 9.44 5.46
C GLU A 272 -9.05 10.54 4.49
N CYS A 273 -9.23 11.80 4.89
CA CYS A 273 -8.74 12.95 4.14
C CYS A 273 -7.21 13.04 4.22
N VAL A 274 -6.55 12.45 3.23
CA VAL A 274 -5.08 12.42 3.13
C VAL A 274 -4.50 13.78 2.77
N GLN A 275 -3.21 13.99 3.06
CA GLN A 275 -2.48 15.13 2.50
C GLN A 275 -2.10 14.87 1.05
N ALA A 276 -1.81 15.95 0.31
CA ALA A 276 -1.30 15.84 -1.06
C ALA A 276 0.03 15.07 -1.06
N GLN A 277 0.09 13.99 -1.82
CA GLN A 277 1.26 13.10 -1.88
C GLN A 277 1.37 12.43 -3.24
N SER A 278 2.46 11.71 -3.48
CA SER A 278 2.67 10.97 -4.71
C SER A 278 3.31 9.62 -4.46
N PHE A 279 2.93 8.64 -5.27
CA PHE A 279 3.59 7.34 -5.32
C PHE A 279 3.79 6.90 -6.77
N VAL A 280 4.62 5.87 -6.96
CA VAL A 280 4.92 5.34 -8.29
C VAL A 280 4.33 3.94 -8.45
N ILE A 281 3.76 3.70 -9.63
CA ILE A 281 3.39 2.37 -10.11
C ILE A 281 4.40 1.98 -11.17
N ARG A 282 4.89 0.74 -11.12
CA ARG A 282 5.90 0.22 -12.05
C ARG A 282 5.53 -1.17 -12.52
N ALA A 283 5.89 -1.46 -13.77
CA ALA A 283 5.89 -2.83 -14.26
C ALA A 283 7.21 -3.50 -13.83
N LEU A 284 7.14 -4.62 -13.11
CA LEU A 284 8.37 -5.27 -12.61
C LEU A 284 9.26 -5.69 -13.78
N GLY A 285 10.56 -5.44 -13.66
CA GLY A 285 11.54 -5.75 -14.70
C GLY A 285 11.59 -4.77 -15.88
N PHE A 286 10.84 -3.67 -15.83
CA PHE A 286 10.92 -2.53 -16.75
C PHE A 286 11.33 -1.26 -16.01
N SER A 287 11.99 -0.33 -16.70
CA SER A 287 12.43 0.96 -16.15
C SER A 287 11.33 2.02 -16.14
N ASP A 288 10.27 1.83 -16.94
CA ASP A 288 9.18 2.78 -17.05
C ASP A 288 8.35 2.83 -15.76
N THR A 289 7.92 4.04 -15.39
CA THR A 289 7.13 4.30 -14.19
C THR A 289 5.97 5.23 -14.48
N VAL A 290 4.88 5.07 -13.71
CA VAL A 290 3.72 5.95 -13.71
C VAL A 290 3.67 6.64 -12.36
N THR A 291 3.89 7.95 -12.36
CA THR A 291 3.77 8.78 -11.16
C THR A 291 2.31 9.12 -10.92
N VAL A 292 1.77 8.70 -9.79
CA VAL A 292 0.40 8.98 -9.36
C VAL A 292 0.44 10.10 -8.34
N GLN A 293 -0.15 11.24 -8.68
CA GLN A 293 -0.39 12.33 -7.74
C GLN A 293 -1.75 12.15 -7.08
N VAL A 294 -1.76 12.12 -5.75
CA VAL A 294 -2.95 11.98 -4.93
C VAL A 294 -3.27 13.35 -4.34
N LEU A 295 -4.40 13.91 -4.75
CA LEU A 295 -4.89 15.19 -4.25
C LEU A 295 -6.17 14.93 -3.43
N PRO A 296 -6.26 15.42 -2.18
CA PRO A 296 -7.46 15.25 -1.39
C PRO A 296 -8.62 16.07 -1.96
N GLN A 297 -9.77 15.42 -2.08
CA GLN A 297 -11.03 16.07 -2.43
C GLN A 297 -12.02 15.92 -1.27
N CYS A 298 -11.72 16.61 -0.17
CA CYS A 298 -12.53 16.60 1.04
C CYS A 298 -13.33 17.88 1.25
N GLU A 299 -12.86 18.99 0.70
CA GLU A 299 -13.54 20.27 0.80
C GLU A 299 -14.70 20.33 -0.18
N CYS A 300 -15.84 20.80 0.30
CA CYS A 300 -16.99 21.10 -0.53
C CYS A 300 -16.79 22.48 -1.16
N GLN A 301 -16.81 22.55 -2.50
CA GLN A 301 -16.77 23.84 -3.21
C GLN A 301 -18.16 24.46 -3.23
N CYS A 302 -18.55 25.07 -2.12
CA CYS A 302 -19.80 25.80 -2.00
C CYS A 302 -19.68 27.18 -2.67
N ARG A 303 -20.68 27.58 -3.45
CA ARG A 303 -20.75 28.93 -4.04
C ARG A 303 -21.27 29.91 -2.98
N ASP A 304 -20.52 30.12 -1.91
CA ASP A 304 -20.85 31.16 -0.93
C ASP A 304 -20.44 32.52 -1.52
N MET A 305 -21.28 33.03 -2.43
CA MET A 305 -21.06 34.30 -3.14
C MET A 305 -21.24 35.54 -2.24
N SER A 306 -21.71 35.38 -1.00
CA SER A 306 -21.94 36.51 -0.12
C SER A 306 -21.17 36.36 1.19
N ARG A 307 -20.18 37.24 1.40
CA ARG A 307 -19.70 37.63 2.75
C ARG A 307 -20.77 38.43 3.51
N ASP A 308 -22.05 38.17 3.24
CA ASP A 308 -23.14 38.87 3.88
C ASP A 308 -23.31 38.29 5.27
N ARG A 309 -22.55 38.88 6.20
CA ARG A 309 -22.56 38.53 7.61
C ARG A 309 -23.92 38.80 8.26
N SER A 310 -24.79 39.60 7.62
CA SER A 310 -26.11 39.95 8.16
C SER A 310 -27.01 38.73 8.36
N LEU A 311 -26.90 37.70 7.51
CA LEU A 311 -27.66 36.45 7.64
C LEU A 311 -27.34 35.72 8.95
N CYS A 312 -26.11 35.84 9.43
CA CYS A 312 -25.64 35.30 10.70
C CYS A 312 -25.57 36.37 11.80
N ARG A 313 -26.42 37.42 11.70
CA ARG A 313 -26.52 38.56 12.62
C ARG A 313 -25.19 39.26 12.91
N ASP A 314 -24.29 39.27 11.94
CA ASP A 314 -22.93 39.81 12.05
C ASP A 314 -22.05 39.13 13.12
N LYS A 315 -22.45 37.94 13.58
CA LYS A 315 -21.78 37.11 14.59
C LYS A 315 -21.31 35.76 14.05
N GLY A 316 -21.02 35.72 12.76
CA GLY A 316 -20.55 34.55 12.05
C GLY A 316 -20.46 34.79 10.55
N PHE A 317 -20.24 33.72 9.81
CA PHE A 317 -20.25 33.72 8.34
C PHE A 317 -21.04 32.53 7.81
N VAL A 318 -21.57 32.66 6.59
CA VAL A 318 -22.24 31.57 5.90
C VAL A 318 -21.20 30.66 5.25
N GLU A 319 -21.28 29.36 5.53
CA GLU A 319 -20.51 28.30 4.87
C GLU A 319 -21.49 27.23 4.39
N CYS A 320 -21.55 26.99 3.08
CA CYS A 320 -22.44 26.01 2.45
C CYS A 320 -23.92 26.18 2.83
N GLY A 321 -24.39 27.43 2.93
CA GLY A 321 -25.79 27.75 3.24
C GLY A 321 -26.18 27.67 4.72
N ILE A 322 -25.24 27.43 5.64
CA ILE A 322 -25.46 27.48 7.09
C ILE A 322 -24.53 28.49 7.76
N CYS A 323 -24.92 29.03 8.92
CA CYS A 323 -24.06 29.94 9.67
C CYS A 323 -23.03 29.18 10.52
N ARG A 324 -21.75 29.52 10.33
CA ARG A 324 -20.66 29.24 11.25
C ARG A 324 -20.49 30.43 12.18
N CYS A 325 -20.93 30.27 13.41
CA CYS A 325 -20.91 31.33 14.40
C CYS A 325 -19.50 31.58 14.96
N ASP A 326 -19.22 32.84 15.29
CA ASP A 326 -18.01 33.22 15.99
C ASP A 326 -17.99 32.65 17.42
N ALA A 327 -16.81 32.57 18.02
CA ALA A 327 -16.66 32.09 19.39
C ALA A 327 -17.54 32.89 20.36
N GLY A 328 -18.34 32.17 21.16
CA GLY A 328 -19.29 32.78 22.10
C GLY A 328 -20.70 33.02 21.54
N TYR A 329 -20.94 32.67 20.28
CA TYR A 329 -22.26 32.71 19.66
C TYR A 329 -22.68 31.33 19.16
N ILE A 330 -23.96 31.01 19.28
CA ILE A 330 -24.57 29.76 18.80
C ILE A 330 -25.97 30.03 18.25
N GLY A 331 -26.60 29.00 17.67
CA GLY A 331 -27.91 29.09 17.04
C GLY A 331 -27.81 28.98 15.52
N LYS A 332 -28.95 28.78 14.85
CA LYS A 332 -28.96 28.54 13.40
C LYS A 332 -28.48 29.76 12.61
N ASN A 333 -28.70 30.95 13.15
CA ASN A 333 -28.32 32.24 12.58
C ASN A 333 -27.44 33.06 13.56
N CYS A 334 -26.75 32.39 14.49
CA CYS A 334 -25.90 33.01 15.52
C CYS A 334 -26.64 34.01 16.43
N GLU A 335 -27.92 33.74 16.69
CA GLU A 335 -28.81 34.59 17.48
C GLU A 335 -28.55 34.57 18.99
N CYS A 336 -27.82 33.58 19.49
CA CYS A 336 -27.59 33.39 20.92
C CYS A 336 -26.16 33.74 21.29
N GLN A 337 -25.98 34.50 22.37
CA GLN A 337 -24.69 34.68 23.02
C GLN A 337 -24.58 33.70 24.19
N THR A 338 -23.49 32.92 24.26
CA THR A 338 -23.35 31.85 25.24
C THR A 338 -23.05 32.36 26.66
N GLN A 339 -22.48 33.57 26.80
CA GLN A 339 -22.02 34.12 28.08
C GLN A 339 -21.18 33.13 28.92
N GLY A 340 -20.44 32.23 28.26
CA GLY A 340 -19.63 31.19 28.90
C GLY A 340 -20.34 29.85 29.16
N ARG A 341 -21.63 29.72 28.87
CA ARG A 341 -22.40 28.47 28.99
C ARG A 341 -22.24 27.57 27.77
N SER A 342 -22.25 26.25 27.96
CA SER A 342 -22.21 25.30 26.84
C SER A 342 -23.57 25.13 26.15
N SER A 343 -23.60 24.61 24.92
CA SER A 343 -24.86 24.30 24.21
C SER A 343 -25.75 23.34 25.00
N GLN A 344 -25.14 22.36 25.70
CA GLN A 344 -25.86 21.41 26.55
C GLN A 344 -26.46 22.06 27.79
N GLU A 345 -25.77 23.05 28.39
CA GLU A 345 -26.29 23.81 29.53
C GLU A 345 -27.46 24.73 29.15
N LEU A 346 -27.50 25.20 27.90
CA LEU A 346 -28.61 25.99 27.38
C LEU A 346 -29.81 25.11 27.04
N GLU A 347 -29.61 23.93 26.43
CA GLU A 347 -30.71 22.96 26.24
C GLU A 347 -31.26 22.45 27.58
N GLY A 348 -30.41 22.31 28.59
CA GLY A 348 -30.82 21.95 29.95
C GLY A 348 -31.80 22.96 30.57
N SER A 349 -31.65 24.26 30.30
CA SER A 349 -32.57 25.28 30.83
C SER A 349 -33.93 25.33 30.11
N CYS A 350 -34.11 24.55 29.05
CA CYS A 350 -35.38 24.36 28.36
C CYS A 350 -36.14 23.09 28.81
N ARG A 351 -35.65 22.41 29.86
CA ARG A 351 -36.34 21.28 30.49
C ARG A 351 -36.82 21.68 31.87
N LYS A 352 -38.05 21.28 32.22
CA LYS A 352 -38.63 21.51 33.55
C LYS A 352 -37.92 20.67 34.62
N ASP A 353 -37.61 19.43 34.29
CA ASP A 353 -36.85 18.48 35.09
C ASP A 353 -36.05 17.52 34.16
N SER A 354 -35.22 16.65 34.75
CA SER A 354 -34.34 15.74 33.99
C SER A 354 -35.09 14.75 33.08
N ASN A 355 -36.35 14.45 33.40
CA ASN A 355 -37.17 13.47 32.69
C ASN A 355 -38.13 14.14 31.70
N SER A 356 -38.36 15.44 31.83
CA SER A 356 -39.20 16.23 30.92
C SER A 356 -38.55 16.38 29.54
N LEU A 357 -39.39 16.38 28.50
CA LEU A 357 -38.96 16.72 27.14
C LEU A 357 -38.57 18.19 27.07
N VAL A 358 -37.64 18.52 26.17
CA VAL A 358 -37.28 19.92 25.87
C VAL A 358 -38.53 20.65 25.43
N CYS A 359 -38.85 21.77 26.10
CA CYS A 359 -40.04 22.58 25.83
C CYS A 359 -41.34 21.77 25.77
N SER A 360 -41.45 20.74 26.61
CA SER A 360 -42.59 19.81 26.69
C SER A 360 -42.96 19.15 25.35
N GLY A 361 -42.08 19.19 24.35
CA GLY A 361 -42.34 18.74 22.97
C GLY A 361 -43.27 19.64 22.16
N LEU A 362 -43.64 20.81 22.69
CA LEU A 362 -44.58 21.77 22.09
C LEU A 362 -43.92 23.11 21.75
N GLY A 363 -42.59 23.13 21.66
CA GLY A 363 -41.81 24.32 21.36
C GLY A 363 -40.37 24.00 20.97
N ASP A 364 -39.67 25.01 20.48
CA ASP A 364 -38.26 24.94 20.13
C ASP A 364 -37.42 25.63 21.20
N CYS A 365 -36.35 24.98 21.67
CA CYS A 365 -35.40 25.60 22.60
C CYS A 365 -34.44 26.51 21.84
N VAL A 366 -34.51 27.82 22.09
CA VAL A 366 -33.66 28.82 21.46
C VAL A 366 -33.01 29.66 22.57
N CYS A 367 -31.68 29.69 22.60
CA CYS A 367 -30.89 30.41 23.60
C CYS A 367 -31.20 30.05 25.07
N GLY A 368 -31.64 28.82 25.32
CA GLY A 368 -32.01 28.35 26.67
C GLY A 368 -33.39 28.80 27.15
N GLN A 369 -34.24 29.26 26.23
CA GLN A 369 -35.65 29.57 26.44
C GLN A 369 -36.52 28.81 25.43
N CYS A 370 -37.75 28.48 25.81
CA CYS A 370 -38.68 27.80 24.93
C CYS A 370 -39.53 28.78 24.12
N ILE A 371 -39.58 28.56 22.81
CA ILE A 371 -40.50 29.24 21.90
C ILE A 371 -41.61 28.25 21.53
N CYS A 372 -42.82 28.46 22.07
CA CYS A 372 -43.93 27.54 21.89
C CYS A 372 -44.46 27.57 20.45
N HIS A 373 -44.82 26.40 19.93
CA HIS A 373 -45.41 26.24 18.61
C HIS A 373 -46.81 26.88 18.59
N LYS A 374 -47.19 27.44 17.44
CA LYS A 374 -48.57 27.88 17.21
C LYS A 374 -49.41 26.69 16.81
N SER A 375 -50.61 26.55 17.39
CA SER A 375 -51.52 25.47 17.04
C SER A 375 -52.36 25.82 15.81
N ASP A 376 -52.63 24.83 14.96
CA ASP A 376 -53.59 24.95 13.85
C ASP A 376 -55.05 24.91 14.32
N VAL A 377 -55.30 24.61 15.61
CA VAL A 377 -56.65 24.60 16.20
C VAL A 377 -57.08 26.04 16.51
N PRO A 378 -58.26 26.48 16.04
CA PRO A 378 -58.77 27.82 16.33
C PRO A 378 -58.83 28.10 17.83
N ASN A 379 -58.31 29.26 18.24
CA ASN A 379 -58.24 29.74 19.62
C ASN A 379 -57.41 28.88 20.59
N LYS A 380 -56.63 27.89 20.11
CA LYS A 380 -55.68 27.16 20.96
C LYS A 380 -54.35 27.90 21.04
N GLU A 381 -53.97 28.27 22.26
CA GLU A 381 -52.68 28.88 22.58
C GLU A 381 -51.88 27.97 23.50
N ILE A 382 -50.60 27.78 23.18
CA ILE A 382 -49.64 27.03 24.00
C ILE A 382 -48.69 28.05 24.62
N PHE A 383 -48.51 27.99 25.93
CA PHE A 383 -47.73 28.96 26.70
C PHE A 383 -47.08 28.30 27.92
N GLY A 384 -46.32 29.10 28.68
CA GLY A 384 -45.54 28.62 29.82
C GLY A 384 -44.04 28.65 29.53
N GLN A 385 -43.23 28.59 30.60
CA GLN A 385 -41.77 28.70 30.48
C GLN A 385 -41.16 27.54 29.68
N PHE A 386 -41.80 26.37 29.74
CA PHE A 386 -41.41 25.14 29.06
C PHE A 386 -42.49 24.69 28.08
N CYS A 387 -43.37 25.59 27.63
CA CYS A 387 -44.51 25.28 26.76
C CYS A 387 -45.42 24.17 27.30
N GLU A 388 -45.60 24.15 28.62
CA GLU A 388 -46.30 23.10 29.35
C GLU A 388 -47.80 23.32 29.49
N CYS A 389 -48.31 24.50 29.14
CA CYS A 389 -49.72 24.86 29.28
C CYS A 389 -50.39 25.06 27.92
N ASP A 390 -51.70 24.80 27.86
CA ASP A 390 -52.57 25.31 26.82
C ASP A 390 -53.90 25.80 27.42
N ASN A 391 -54.67 26.55 26.63
CA ASN A 391 -55.94 27.14 27.03
C ASN A 391 -57.18 26.27 26.69
N VAL A 392 -57.00 25.00 26.30
CA VAL A 392 -58.10 24.11 25.89
C VAL A 392 -58.23 22.83 26.73
N ASN A 393 -57.18 22.44 27.44
CA ASN A 393 -57.12 21.24 28.30
C ASN A 393 -57.49 21.54 29.76
N CYS A 394 -58.62 22.22 29.98
CA CYS A 394 -59.21 22.39 31.31
C CYS A 394 -60.46 21.52 31.49
N GLU A 395 -60.95 21.40 32.73
CA GLU A 395 -62.19 20.68 33.04
C GLU A 395 -63.38 21.26 32.25
N ARG A 396 -64.30 20.40 31.84
CA ARG A 396 -65.47 20.80 31.04
C ARG A 396 -66.73 20.74 31.89
N TYR A 397 -67.53 21.80 31.82
CA TYR A 397 -68.87 21.86 32.37
C TYR A 397 -69.84 22.26 31.26
N ASP A 398 -70.94 21.52 31.13
CA ASP A 398 -71.95 21.70 30.08
C ASP A 398 -71.37 21.80 28.65
N GLY A 399 -70.36 20.96 28.35
CA GLY A 399 -69.70 20.90 27.04
C GLY A 399 -68.70 22.03 26.75
N GLN A 400 -68.62 23.06 27.60
CA GLN A 400 -67.69 24.19 27.48
C GLN A 400 -66.47 23.99 28.39
N VAL A 401 -65.30 24.42 27.91
CA VAL A 401 -64.08 24.46 28.73
C VAL A 401 -64.31 25.47 29.85
N CYS A 402 -64.16 25.04 31.10
CA CYS A 402 -64.41 25.81 32.32
C CYS A 402 -65.82 26.42 32.46
N GLY A 403 -66.84 25.88 31.78
CA GLY A 403 -68.21 26.44 31.85
C GLY A 403 -68.43 27.74 31.08
N GLY A 404 -67.41 28.22 30.34
CA GLY A 404 -67.46 29.45 29.55
C GLY A 404 -66.40 30.48 29.95
N GLU A 405 -66.18 31.48 29.09
CA GLU A 405 -65.08 32.44 29.19
C GLU A 405 -65.09 33.27 30.50
N SER A 406 -66.25 33.40 31.16
CA SER A 406 -66.46 34.15 32.39
C SER A 406 -66.20 33.39 33.70
N GLU A 407 -66.01 32.07 33.66
CA GLU A 407 -65.78 31.24 34.87
C GLU A 407 -64.30 30.81 35.04
N CYS A 408 -63.43 31.18 34.09
CA CYS A 408 -61.98 31.01 34.17
C CYS A 408 -61.29 32.05 35.07
N GLU A 409 -61.73 32.23 36.32
CA GLU A 409 -60.98 33.04 37.30
C GLU A 409 -60.69 32.26 38.58
N GLY A 410 -59.42 31.89 38.77
CA GLY A 410 -58.96 31.20 39.99
C GLY A 410 -57.49 30.79 40.01
N THR A 411 -56.60 31.74 40.33
CA THR A 411 -55.39 31.62 41.19
C THR A 411 -54.44 30.40 41.06
N ASP A 412 -53.60 30.39 40.02
CA ASP A 412 -52.12 30.32 40.14
C ASP A 412 -51.55 30.74 38.77
N SER A 413 -50.58 31.64 38.77
CA SER A 413 -50.03 32.30 37.58
C SER A 413 -49.22 31.38 36.64
N ARG A 414 -49.51 30.07 36.60
CA ARG A 414 -48.64 29.09 35.93
C ARG A 414 -49.27 28.09 34.96
N CYS A 415 -50.57 27.81 34.98
CA CYS A 415 -51.35 27.19 33.89
C CYS A 415 -52.84 27.38 34.21
N TRP A 416 -53.74 27.50 33.21
CA TRP A 416 -55.18 27.56 33.49
C TRP A 416 -55.63 26.21 34.08
N GLY A 417 -56.11 26.20 35.34
CA GLY A 417 -56.77 25.03 35.93
C GLY A 417 -55.92 24.06 36.76
N GLN A 418 -55.02 24.53 37.64
CA GLN A 418 -54.47 23.69 38.71
C GLN A 418 -54.95 24.17 40.09
N THR A 419 -56.22 23.91 40.42
CA THR A 419 -56.73 23.61 41.78
C THR A 419 -58.26 23.60 41.78
N GLY A 420 -58.86 22.43 42.00
CA GLY A 420 -60.29 22.32 42.27
C GLY A 420 -60.65 22.97 43.62
N ARG A 421 -61.77 23.68 43.70
CA ARG A 421 -62.34 24.23 44.94
C ARG A 421 -62.51 23.12 45.98
N GLN A 422 -61.85 23.28 47.13
CA GLN A 422 -62.30 22.68 48.39
C GLN A 422 -63.65 23.30 48.77
N THR A 423 -64.70 22.48 48.81
CA THR A 423 -65.91 22.78 49.58
C THR A 423 -65.99 21.81 50.74
N ASP A 424 -65.95 22.32 51.96
CA ASP A 424 -66.15 21.60 53.22
C ASP A 424 -67.08 22.46 54.13
N PRO A 425 -67.65 21.94 55.23
CA PRO A 425 -68.99 21.33 55.29
C PRO A 425 -69.95 22.09 56.26
N SER A 426 -71.27 22.07 56.03
CA SER A 426 -72.33 22.10 57.08
C SER A 426 -73.73 22.38 56.52
N GLY A 427 -74.73 21.59 56.95
CA GLY A 427 -76.14 21.98 56.92
C GLY A 427 -77.13 20.94 56.37
N SER A 428 -77.46 19.91 57.16
CA SER A 428 -78.81 19.30 57.17
C SER A 428 -79.84 20.33 57.69
N PRO A 429 -81.18 20.26 57.44
CA PRO A 429 -82.01 19.05 57.55
C PRO A 429 -83.26 18.94 56.62
N SER A 430 -84.06 17.89 56.86
CA SER A 430 -85.53 17.73 56.71
C SER A 430 -86.11 16.83 55.59
N ALA A 431 -86.70 15.72 56.09
CA ALA A 431 -87.81 14.87 55.66
C ALA A 431 -88.34 14.89 54.21
N ALA A 432 -88.36 13.70 53.61
CA ALA A 432 -89.59 12.94 53.31
C ALA A 432 -89.29 11.43 53.38
#